data_AF-A0A840KH45-F1
#
_entry.id   AF-A0A840KH45-F1
#
_cell.length_a   1.000
_cell.length_b   1.000
_cell.length_c   1.000
_cell.angle_alpha   90.00
_cell.angle_beta   90.00
_cell.angle_gamma   90.00
#
_symmetry.space_group_name_H-M   'P 1'
#
loop_
_entity.id
_entity.type
_entity.pdbx_description
1 polymer ?
#
loop_
_entity_poly.entity_id
_entity_poly.type
_entity_poly.pdbx_seq_one_letter_code
_entity_poly.pdbx_strand_id
1 'polypeptide(L)'
;MGNKMYVPEDYFSLSAVEKVMKEFNWPADYKLEEDADGVSIIFPKSEIYLKNGYENDVSFDLTSFQGKDCYIDMYSSLKKIVKDYDKNPDVFDDLNLQDDTSVYASSEATEANIRDVLKILQAYFKDFILGKEKRLDSLL
;
A
#
# COMPACT_ATOMS: atom_id res chain seq x y z
N MET A 1 1.06 -40.54 6.32
CA MET A 1 2.01 -39.48 5.93
C MET A 1 1.29 -38.16 6.13
N GLY A 2 1.72 -37.35 7.10
CA GLY A 2 1.10 -36.04 7.32
C GLY A 2 1.54 -35.08 6.22
N ASN A 3 0.59 -34.49 5.49
CA ASN A 3 0.87 -33.38 4.60
C ASN A 3 1.40 -32.24 5.48
N LYS A 4 2.70 -31.94 5.38
CA LYS A 4 3.23 -30.68 5.90
C LYS A 4 2.61 -29.59 5.05
N MET A 5 1.70 -28.79 5.63
CA MET A 5 1.25 -27.57 4.98
C MET A 5 2.48 -26.69 4.75
N TYR A 6 2.65 -26.22 3.52
CA TYR A 6 3.63 -25.19 3.22
C TYR A 6 3.20 -23.91 3.94
N VAL A 7 4.09 -23.36 4.75
CA VAL A 7 3.94 -22.05 5.37
C VAL A 7 5.07 -21.20 4.75
N PRO A 8 4.74 -20.21 3.90
CA PRO A 8 5.77 -19.34 3.33
C PRO A 8 6.46 -18.57 4.45
N GLU A 9 7.74 -18.25 4.23
CA GLU A 9 8.46 -17.34 5.10
C GLU A 9 7.93 -15.92 4.89
N ASP A 10 7.83 -15.16 5.97
CA ASP A 10 7.34 -13.78 5.94
C ASP A 10 8.53 -12.81 5.91
N TYR A 11 8.62 -12.04 4.83
CA TYR A 11 9.65 -11.01 4.63
C TYR A 11 9.11 -9.58 4.78
N PHE A 12 7.81 -9.41 5.02
CA PHE A 12 7.21 -8.10 5.22
C PHE A 12 7.58 -7.59 6.62
N SER A 13 8.11 -6.37 6.71
CA SER A 13 8.52 -5.80 7.99
C SER A 13 8.56 -4.27 7.96
N LEU A 14 8.53 -3.65 9.14
CA LEU A 14 8.79 -2.22 9.30
C LEU A 14 10.10 -1.79 8.63
N SER A 15 11.17 -2.59 8.75
CA SER A 15 12.47 -2.25 8.16
C SER A 15 12.45 -2.26 6.63
N ALA A 16 11.73 -3.19 6.02
CA ALA A 16 11.54 -3.24 4.57
C ALA A 16 10.73 -2.02 4.09
N VAL A 17 9.63 -1.70 4.78
CA VAL A 17 8.82 -0.51 4.46
C VAL A 17 9.64 0.77 4.65
N GLU A 18 10.39 0.91 5.73
CA GLU A 18 11.26 2.07 5.98
C GLU A 18 12.32 2.24 4.89
N LYS A 19 12.96 1.15 4.48
CA LYS A 19 13.94 1.14 3.41
C LYS A 19 13.35 1.68 2.10
N VAL A 20 12.21 1.15 1.67
CA VAL A 20 11.59 1.50 0.39
C VAL A 20 10.95 2.89 0.44
N MET A 21 10.34 3.30 1.56
CA MET A 21 9.79 4.66 1.76
C MET A 21 10.82 5.76 1.49
N LYS A 22 12.09 5.53 1.85
CA LYS A 22 13.21 6.49 1.64
C LYS A 22 13.58 6.69 0.17
N GLU A 23 13.10 5.85 -0.74
CA GLU A 23 13.32 5.99 -2.18
C GLU A 23 12.44 7.09 -2.81
N PHE A 24 11.44 7.59 -2.08
CA PHE A 24 10.42 8.51 -2.58
C PHE A 24 10.44 9.87 -1.86
N ASN A 25 10.00 10.92 -2.56
CA ASN A 25 9.82 12.26 -2.00
C ASN A 25 8.36 12.46 -1.57
N TRP A 26 8.05 12.20 -0.30
CA TRP A 26 6.70 12.30 0.23
C TRP A 26 6.21 13.76 0.32
N PRO A 27 4.91 14.02 0.11
CA PRO A 27 4.36 15.38 0.09
C PRO A 27 4.16 15.97 1.50
N ALA A 28 4.37 15.17 2.55
CA ALA A 28 4.31 15.56 3.95
C ALA A 28 5.26 14.69 4.77
N ASP A 29 5.66 15.19 5.94
CA ASP A 29 6.37 14.39 6.94
C ASP A 29 5.52 13.18 7.34
N TYR A 30 6.19 12.07 7.67
CA TYR A 30 5.52 10.83 8.05
C TYR A 30 6.21 10.16 9.24
N LYS A 31 5.47 9.27 9.89
CA LYS A 31 6.00 8.28 10.83
C LYS A 31 5.58 6.90 10.36
N LEU A 32 6.38 5.90 10.72
CA LEU A 32 6.07 4.51 10.49
C LEU A 32 5.89 3.82 11.85
N GLU A 33 4.81 3.07 11.98
CA GLU A 33 4.51 2.28 13.18
C GLU A 33 4.17 0.86 12.75
N GLU A 34 4.72 -0.12 13.47
CA GLU A 34 4.40 -1.53 13.27
C GLU A 34 3.07 -1.82 13.97
N ASP A 35 2.17 -2.51 13.27
CA ASP A 35 0.90 -3.00 13.80
C ASP A 35 0.75 -4.49 13.46
N ALA A 36 -0.15 -5.19 14.14
CA ALA A 36 -0.22 -6.64 14.28
C ALA A 36 0.20 -7.49 13.07
N ASP A 37 -0.20 -7.12 11.85
CA ASP A 37 0.10 -7.82 10.60
C ASP A 37 0.58 -6.89 9.47
N GLY A 38 1.16 -5.74 9.81
CA GLY A 38 1.45 -4.70 8.84
C GLY A 38 2.20 -3.47 9.37
N VAL A 39 2.22 -2.42 8.58
CA VAL A 39 2.90 -1.16 8.90
C VAL A 39 2.00 0.03 8.55
N SER A 40 1.73 0.88 9.53
CA SER A 40 1.04 2.14 9.33
C SER A 40 2.00 3.24 8.88
N ILE A 41 1.65 3.90 7.78
CA ILE A 41 2.26 5.13 7.31
C ILE A 41 1.38 6.30 7.76
N ILE A 42 1.85 7.01 8.78
CA ILE A 42 1.09 8.05 9.46
C ILE A 42 1.54 9.42 8.98
N PHE A 43 0.67 10.12 8.25
CA PHE A 43 0.83 11.51 7.85
C PHE A 43 0.00 12.44 8.76
N PRO A 44 0.26 13.77 8.78
CA PRO A 44 -0.47 14.69 9.64
C PRO A 44 -1.99 14.75 9.43
N LYS A 45 -2.47 14.31 8.26
CA LYS A 45 -3.88 14.39 7.86
C LYS A 45 -4.47 13.07 7.40
N SER A 46 -3.71 11.99 7.43
CA SER A 46 -4.17 10.70 6.93
C SER A 46 -3.28 9.58 7.40
N GLU A 47 -3.81 8.37 7.36
CA GLU A 47 -3.05 7.16 7.63
C GLU A 47 -3.35 6.11 6.57
N ILE A 48 -2.30 5.44 6.14
CA ILE A 48 -2.35 4.35 5.17
C ILE A 48 -1.69 3.14 5.82
N TYR A 49 -2.41 2.04 5.92
CA TYR A 49 -1.91 0.80 6.49
C TYR A 49 -1.48 -0.15 5.38
N LEU A 50 -0.20 -0.54 5.36
CA LEU A 50 0.31 -1.56 4.47
C LEU A 50 0.17 -2.93 5.12
N LYS A 51 -0.38 -3.89 4.38
CA LYS A 51 -0.63 -5.25 4.85
C LYS A 51 0.20 -6.25 4.08
N ASN A 52 0.71 -7.22 4.81
CA ASN A 52 1.26 -8.42 4.21
C ASN A 52 0.14 -9.32 3.68
N GLY A 53 0.29 -9.79 2.44
CA GLY A 53 -0.59 -10.75 1.79
C GLY A 53 0.00 -12.16 1.83
N TYR A 54 -0.43 -13.00 0.89
CA TYR A 54 0.14 -14.35 0.75
C TYR A 54 1.46 -14.28 -0.03
N GLU A 55 2.47 -15.03 0.42
CA GLU A 55 3.83 -15.08 -0.15
C GLU A 55 4.55 -13.73 -0.17
N ASN A 56 4.33 -12.91 -1.20
CA ASN A 56 4.98 -11.62 -1.40
C ASN A 56 3.98 -10.47 -1.59
N ASP A 57 2.68 -10.78 -1.66
CA ASP A 57 1.66 -9.79 -1.96
C ASP A 57 1.67 -8.70 -0.90
N VAL A 58 1.57 -7.45 -1.35
CA VAL A 58 1.40 -6.30 -0.45
C VAL A 58 0.18 -5.55 -0.90
N SER A 59 -0.68 -5.22 0.05
CA SER A 59 -1.88 -4.40 -0.18
C SER A 59 -1.89 -3.24 0.79
N PHE A 60 -2.82 -2.31 0.62
CA PHE A 60 -2.99 -1.19 1.53
C PHE A 60 -4.45 -0.89 1.83
N ASP A 61 -4.69 -0.31 3.01
CA ASP A 61 -5.96 0.29 3.38
C ASP A 61 -5.76 1.76 3.73
N LEU A 62 -6.77 2.58 3.45
CA LEU A 62 -6.87 3.93 4.00
C LEU A 62 -7.53 3.82 5.37
N THR A 63 -6.81 4.05 6.46
CA THR A 63 -7.34 3.83 7.82
C THR A 63 -7.94 5.10 8.40
N SER A 64 -7.29 6.25 8.21
CA SER A 64 -7.81 7.55 8.69
C SER A 64 -7.62 8.69 7.69
N PHE A 65 -8.53 9.67 7.75
CA PHE A 65 -8.48 10.89 6.94
C PHE A 65 -9.05 12.08 7.71
N GLN A 66 -8.29 13.17 7.77
CA GLN A 66 -8.59 14.39 8.54
C GLN A 66 -8.95 14.13 10.03
N GLY A 67 -8.33 13.13 10.64
CA GLY A 67 -8.57 12.77 12.04
C GLY A 67 -9.85 11.98 12.28
N LYS A 68 -10.48 11.45 11.23
CA LYS A 68 -11.59 10.50 11.31
C LYS A 68 -11.16 9.15 10.72
N ASP A 69 -11.63 8.08 11.33
CA ASP A 69 -11.45 6.73 10.80
C ASP A 69 -12.31 6.52 9.55
N CYS A 70 -11.77 5.82 8.54
CA CYS A 70 -12.49 5.55 7.29
C CYS A 70 -12.40 4.09 6.81
N TYR A 71 -11.35 3.35 7.15
CA TYR A 71 -11.14 1.91 6.83
C TYR A 71 -11.61 1.50 5.42
N ILE A 72 -10.90 1.97 4.39
CA ILE A 72 -11.21 1.72 2.98
C ILE A 72 -10.13 0.81 2.39
N ASP A 73 -10.53 -0.36 1.91
CA ASP A 73 -9.62 -1.33 1.27
C ASP A 73 -9.00 -0.80 -0.05
N MET A 74 -7.88 -1.41 -0.46
CA MET A 74 -7.17 -1.07 -1.70
C MET A 74 -8.10 -0.98 -2.90
N TYR A 75 -8.92 -1.99 -3.18
CA TYR A 75 -9.78 -2.01 -4.36
C TYR A 75 -10.81 -0.87 -4.35
N SER A 76 -11.49 -0.67 -3.23
CA SER A 76 -12.44 0.42 -3.03
C SER A 76 -11.77 1.79 -3.17
N SER A 77 -10.56 1.93 -2.64
CA SER A 77 -9.79 3.18 -2.71
C SER A 77 -9.34 3.49 -4.13
N LEU A 78 -8.83 2.51 -4.87
CA LEU A 78 -8.43 2.64 -6.28
C LEU A 78 -9.63 3.02 -7.14
N LYS A 79 -10.77 2.34 -6.97
CA LYS A 79 -12.00 2.67 -7.71
C LYS A 79 -12.49 4.10 -7.47
N LYS A 80 -12.28 4.63 -6.26
CA LYS A 80 -12.71 6.00 -5.90
C LYS A 80 -11.71 7.06 -6.37
N ILE A 81 -10.41 6.80 -6.28
CA ILE A 81 -9.34 7.81 -6.41
C ILE A 81 -8.61 7.69 -7.75
N VAL A 82 -8.45 6.50 -8.31
CA VAL A 82 -7.79 6.30 -9.60
C VAL A 82 -8.82 6.41 -10.71
N LYS A 83 -8.65 7.41 -11.57
CA LYS A 83 -9.56 7.65 -12.69
C LYS A 83 -9.50 6.47 -13.67
N ASP A 84 -10.67 6.00 -14.09
CA ASP A 84 -10.84 4.93 -15.08
C ASP A 84 -10.24 3.56 -14.66
N TYR A 85 -9.96 3.34 -13.37
CA TYR A 85 -9.41 2.08 -12.84
C TYR A 85 -10.16 0.82 -13.34
N ASP A 86 -11.49 0.80 -13.27
CA ASP A 86 -12.30 -0.36 -13.71
C ASP A 86 -12.44 -0.47 -15.25
N LYS A 87 -11.97 0.53 -16.00
CA LYS A 87 -12.24 0.66 -17.44
C LYS A 87 -10.98 0.63 -18.30
N ASN A 88 -9.83 0.95 -17.71
CA ASN A 88 -8.54 1.00 -18.37
C ASN A 88 -7.62 -0.07 -17.78
N PRO A 89 -7.34 -1.17 -18.51
CA PRO A 89 -6.41 -2.19 -18.03
C PRO A 89 -4.97 -1.65 -17.86
N ASP A 90 -4.63 -0.60 -18.59
CA ASP A 90 -3.28 -0.03 -18.67
C ASP A 90 -3.10 1.17 -17.72
N VAL A 91 -3.97 1.31 -16.71
CA VAL A 91 -4.02 2.49 -15.82
C VAL A 91 -2.75 2.70 -15.00
N PHE A 92 -1.89 1.69 -14.90
CA PHE A 92 -0.62 1.74 -14.17
C PHE A 92 0.62 1.50 -15.04
N ASP A 93 0.47 1.39 -16.36
CA ASP A 93 1.60 1.08 -17.27
C ASP A 93 2.73 2.09 -17.18
N ASP A 94 2.39 3.36 -16.91
CA ASP A 94 3.34 4.45 -16.76
C ASP A 94 4.16 4.38 -15.45
N LEU A 95 3.71 3.58 -14.47
CA LEU A 95 4.40 3.40 -13.20
C LEU A 95 5.53 2.37 -13.27
N ASN A 96 5.63 1.60 -14.37
CA ASN A 96 6.62 0.53 -14.53
C ASN A 96 6.65 -0.37 -13.28
N LEU A 97 5.48 -0.90 -12.92
CA LEU A 97 5.33 -1.83 -11.80
C LEU A 97 6.13 -3.09 -12.08
N GLN A 98 6.80 -3.62 -11.05
CA GLN A 98 7.52 -4.88 -11.10
C GLN A 98 6.48 -6.00 -10.97
N ASP A 99 6.06 -6.53 -12.13
CA ASP A 99 5.20 -7.71 -12.22
C ASP A 99 5.95 -8.95 -11.71
N ASP A 100 6.01 -9.09 -10.39
CA ASP A 100 6.67 -10.23 -9.76
C ASP A 100 5.75 -11.44 -9.79
N THR A 101 6.19 -12.46 -10.53
CA THR A 101 5.51 -13.74 -10.70
C THR A 101 6.22 -14.87 -9.93
N SER A 102 7.10 -14.51 -8.99
CA SER A 102 7.81 -15.47 -8.15
C SER A 102 6.83 -16.40 -7.44
N VAL A 103 7.07 -17.70 -7.59
CA VAL A 103 6.28 -18.78 -6.96
C VAL A 103 6.62 -18.94 -5.47
N TYR A 104 7.65 -18.22 -4.97
CA TYR A 104 8.12 -18.34 -3.61
C TYR A 104 8.34 -16.98 -2.97
N ALA A 105 8.08 -16.91 -1.66
CA ALA A 105 8.36 -15.75 -0.85
C ALA A 105 9.86 -15.40 -0.85
N SER A 106 10.21 -14.12 -1.02
CA SER A 106 11.58 -13.64 -0.87
C SER A 106 11.63 -12.16 -0.46
N SER A 107 12.69 -11.77 0.25
CA SER A 107 12.88 -10.36 0.63
C SER A 107 12.91 -9.40 -0.57
N GLU A 108 13.47 -9.84 -1.70
CA GLU A 108 13.58 -9.02 -2.92
C GLU A 108 12.22 -8.80 -3.55
N ALA A 109 11.41 -9.87 -3.64
CA ALA A 109 10.04 -9.86 -4.09
C ALA A 109 9.13 -9.00 -3.21
N THR A 110 9.22 -9.15 -1.89
CA THR A 110 8.44 -8.33 -0.95
C THR A 110 8.81 -6.86 -1.06
N GLU A 111 10.10 -6.51 -1.13
CA GLU A 111 10.51 -5.12 -1.34
C GLU A 111 10.05 -4.55 -2.69
N ALA A 112 10.01 -5.36 -3.75
CA ALA A 112 9.43 -4.98 -5.04
C ALA A 112 7.93 -4.65 -4.93
N ASN A 113 7.16 -5.52 -4.28
CA ASN A 113 5.72 -5.32 -4.07
C ASN A 113 5.43 -4.10 -3.18
N ILE A 114 6.20 -3.89 -2.09
CA ILE A 114 6.12 -2.65 -1.30
C ILE A 114 6.34 -1.44 -2.21
N ARG A 115 7.39 -1.46 -3.04
CA ARG A 115 7.75 -0.34 -3.91
C ARG A 115 6.63 0.00 -4.90
N ASP A 116 5.97 -1.00 -5.46
CA ASP A 116 4.89 -0.80 -6.41
C ASP A 116 3.63 -0.22 -5.76
N VAL A 117 3.28 -0.69 -4.56
CA VAL A 117 2.23 -0.05 -3.75
C VAL A 117 2.59 1.41 -3.49
N LEU A 118 3.82 1.72 -3.09
CA LEU A 118 4.24 3.10 -2.83
C LEU A 118 4.24 3.98 -4.09
N LYS A 119 4.56 3.44 -5.28
CA LYS A 119 4.43 4.16 -6.56
C LYS A 119 2.98 4.55 -6.84
N ILE A 120 2.05 3.63 -6.65
CA ILE A 120 0.61 3.89 -6.82
C ILE A 120 0.15 5.00 -5.86
N LEU A 121 0.55 4.91 -4.59
CA LEU A 121 0.22 5.91 -3.57
C LEU A 121 0.80 7.30 -3.93
N GLN A 122 2.06 7.37 -4.36
CA GLN A 122 2.69 8.60 -4.82
C GLN A 122 1.97 9.24 -6.00
N ALA A 123 1.62 8.44 -7.01
CA ALA A 123 1.01 8.91 -8.24
C ALA A 123 -0.42 9.41 -8.03
N TYR A 124 -1.22 8.68 -7.24
CA TYR A 124 -2.68 8.88 -7.21
C TYR A 124 -3.24 9.38 -5.88
N PHE A 125 -2.55 9.16 -4.76
CA PHE A 125 -3.08 9.41 -3.41
C PHE A 125 -2.48 10.66 -2.75
N LYS A 126 -1.79 11.51 -3.50
CA LYS A 126 -1.19 12.76 -2.98
C LYS A 126 -2.20 13.67 -2.27
N ASP A 127 -3.40 13.82 -2.83
CA ASP A 127 -4.45 14.63 -2.21
C ASP A 127 -5.00 13.99 -0.93
N PHE A 128 -5.05 12.65 -0.85
CA PHE A 128 -5.40 11.94 0.38
C PHE A 128 -4.35 12.22 1.46
N ILE A 129 -3.07 12.04 1.14
CA ILE A 129 -1.95 12.28 2.04
C ILE A 129 -1.95 13.72 2.60
N LEU A 130 -2.30 14.69 1.76
CA LEU A 130 -2.35 16.11 2.12
C LEU A 130 -3.65 16.53 2.81
N GLY A 131 -4.63 15.63 3.00
CA GLY A 131 -5.91 15.98 3.59
C GLY A 131 -6.84 16.78 2.67
N LYS A 132 -6.69 16.65 1.34
CA LYS A 132 -7.40 17.44 0.31
C LYS A 132 -8.30 16.60 -0.61
N GLU A 133 -8.35 15.29 -0.39
CA GLU A 133 -9.13 14.37 -1.20
C GLU A 133 -10.64 14.57 -1.03
N LYS A 134 -11.29 15.13 -2.06
CA LYS A 134 -12.73 15.42 -2.05
C LYS A 134 -13.60 14.22 -2.38
N ARG A 135 -13.04 13.18 -3.01
CA ARG A 135 -13.80 11.99 -3.43
C ARG A 135 -14.17 11.10 -2.25
N LEU A 136 -13.58 11.33 -1.08
CA LEU A 136 -13.90 10.65 0.16
C LEU A 136 -14.85 11.45 1.07
N ASP A 137 -15.24 12.68 0.71
CA ASP A 137 -16.11 13.54 1.53
C ASP A 137 -17.45 12.88 1.87
N SER A 138 -17.94 11.95 1.03
CA SER A 138 -19.19 11.22 1.30
C SER A 138 -19.06 10.14 2.38
N LEU A 139 -17.84 9.86 2.86
CA LEU A 139 -17.54 8.83 3.86
C LEU A 139 -17.20 9.43 5.24
N LEU A 140 -17.04 10.77 5.33
CA LEU A 140 -16.74 11.52 6.55
C LEU A 140 -17.98 12.20 7.14
#